data_AF-A2BJ76-F1
#
_entry.id   AF-A2BJ76-F1
#
_cell.length_a   1.000
_cell.length_b   1.000
_cell.length_c   1.000
_cell.angle_alpha   90.00
_cell.angle_beta   90.00
_cell.angle_gamma   90.00
#
_symmetry.space_group_name_H-M   'P 1'
#
loop_
_entity.id
_entity.type
_entity.pdbx_description
1 polymer ?
#
loop_
_entity_poly.entity_id
_entity_poly.type
_entity_poly.pdbx_seq_one_letter_code
_entity_poly.pdbx_strand_id
1 'polypeptide(L)'
;MSGAVDELARLLEKLGAKVEERSGLIVIRVDGKGFTLASLPREVLEKLAVLERFAVEAGDGYYFYFRGEDVRRLLEKQAMA
;
A
#
# COMPACT_ATOMS: atom_id res chain seq x y z
N MET A 1 13.56 -11.04 0.30
CA MET A 1 12.50 -10.15 -0.24
C MET A 1 11.10 -10.71 -0.05
N SER A 2 10.86 -12.03 -0.15
CA SER A 2 9.50 -12.62 -0.05
C SER A 2 8.79 -12.35 1.28
N GLY A 3 9.47 -12.46 2.42
CA GLY A 3 8.80 -12.34 3.74
C GLY A 3 8.13 -10.99 4.03
N ALA A 4 8.67 -9.88 3.52
CA ALA A 4 8.10 -8.55 3.76
C ALA A 4 6.83 -8.30 2.93
N VAL A 5 6.80 -8.82 1.70
CA VAL A 5 5.64 -8.73 0.81
C VAL A 5 4.53 -9.66 1.31
N ASP A 6 4.87 -10.87 1.76
CA ASP A 6 3.90 -11.81 2.33
C ASP A 6 3.24 -11.26 3.59
N GLU A 7 4.00 -10.58 4.45
CA GLU A 7 3.45 -9.96 5.65
C GLU A 7 2.56 -8.75 5.32
N LEU A 8 3.00 -7.91 4.37
CA LEU A 8 2.18 -6.81 3.84
C LEU A 8 0.86 -7.32 3.26
N ALA A 9 0.91 -8.42 2.49
CA ALA A 9 -0.28 -9.05 1.93
C ALA A 9 -1.25 -9.49 3.03
N ARG A 10 -0.78 -10.19 4.06
CA ARG A 10 -1.62 -10.60 5.20
C ARG A 10 -2.26 -9.43 5.93
N LEU A 11 -1.55 -8.30 6.08
CA LEU A 11 -2.11 -7.11 6.72
C LEU A 11 -3.19 -6.46 5.84
N LEU A 12 -2.94 -6.33 4.54
CA LEU A 12 -3.89 -5.75 3.60
C LEU A 12 -5.12 -6.63 3.38
N GLU A 13 -4.97 -7.97 3.40
CA GLU A 13 -6.09 -8.92 3.33
C GLU A 13 -7.08 -8.75 4.49
N LYS A 14 -6.58 -8.50 5.71
CA LYS A 14 -7.44 -8.18 6.87
C LYS A 14 -8.26 -6.90 6.67
N LEU A 15 -7.80 -6.00 5.80
CA LEU A 15 -8.48 -4.76 5.44
C LEU A 15 -9.37 -4.91 4.20
N GLY A 16 -9.50 -6.13 3.67
CA GLY A 16 -10.28 -6.41 2.45
C GLY A 16 -9.56 -6.00 1.16
N ALA A 17 -8.22 -5.86 1.19
CA ALA A 17 -7.42 -5.60 0.01
C ALA A 17 -6.59 -6.84 -0.38
N LYS A 18 -6.38 -7.03 -1.68
CA LYS A 18 -5.51 -8.08 -2.22
C LYS A 18 -4.20 -7.48 -2.67
N VAL A 19 -3.13 -8.24 -2.54
CA VAL A 19 -1.79 -7.84 -3.00
C VAL A 19 -1.35 -8.79 -4.10
N GLU A 20 -0.97 -8.24 -5.23
CA GLU A 20 -0.42 -9.00 -6.36
C GLU A 20 0.92 -8.41 -6.76
N GLU A 21 1.89 -9.26 -7.11
CA GLU A 21 3.12 -8.81 -7.76
C GLU A 21 2.98 -8.97 -9.27
N ARG A 22 3.14 -7.87 -10.01
CA ARG A 22 3.07 -7.85 -11.48
C ARG A 22 4.31 -7.19 -12.04
N SER A 23 5.15 -7.95 -12.74
CA SER A 23 6.37 -7.45 -13.38
C SER A 23 7.29 -6.67 -12.41
N GLY A 24 7.43 -7.16 -11.17
CA GLY A 24 8.24 -6.51 -10.13
C GLY A 24 7.60 -5.29 -9.47
N LEU A 25 6.31 -5.02 -9.75
CA LEU A 25 5.52 -3.99 -9.08
C LEU A 25 4.50 -4.63 -8.15
N ILE A 26 4.46 -4.18 -6.89
CA ILE A 26 3.39 -4.53 -5.96
C ILE A 26 2.14 -3.75 -6.34
N VAL A 27 1.04 -4.46 -6.56
CA VAL A 27 -0.28 -3.92 -6.91
C VAL A 27 -1.26 -4.28 -5.80
N ILE A 28 -1.86 -3.27 -5.18
CA ILE A 28 -2.85 -3.41 -4.12
C ILE A 28 -4.22 -3.18 -4.74
N ARG A 29 -5.13 -4.14 -4.54
CA ARG A 29 -6.49 -4.11 -5.09
C ARG A 29 -7.49 -4.03 -3.97
N VAL A 30 -8.42 -3.09 -4.04
CA VAL A 30 -9.40 -2.86 -2.97
C VAL A 30 -10.78 -2.97 -3.59
N ASP A 31 -11.54 -3.99 -3.18
CA ASP A 31 -12.85 -4.26 -3.76
C ASP A 31 -13.87 -3.20 -3.27
N GLY A 32 -14.33 -2.34 -4.19
CA GLY A 32 -15.52 -1.49 -4.02
C GLY A 32 -15.44 -0.37 -2.97
N LYS A 33 -14.28 -0.11 -2.36
CA LYS A 33 -14.07 0.98 -1.41
C LYS A 33 -12.94 1.88 -1.88
N GLY A 34 -13.14 3.19 -1.78
CA GLY A 34 -12.08 4.17 -2.01
C GLY A 34 -10.88 3.87 -1.11
N PHE A 35 -9.70 3.78 -1.70
CA PHE A 35 -8.45 3.55 -0.98
C PHE A 35 -7.76 4.88 -0.73
N THR A 36 -7.36 5.13 0.51
CA THR A 36 -6.58 6.32 0.88
C THR A 36 -5.43 5.89 1.78
N LEU A 37 -4.20 6.31 1.45
CA LEU A 37 -3.04 6.00 2.29
C LEU A 37 -3.23 6.50 3.72
N ALA A 38 -3.80 7.70 3.89
CA ALA A 38 -4.04 8.28 5.22
C ALA A 38 -5.00 7.47 6.11
N SER A 39 -5.82 6.56 5.55
CA SER A 39 -6.72 5.70 6.34
C SER A 39 -6.13 4.33 6.68
N LEU A 40 -4.92 4.02 6.19
CA LEU A 40 -4.28 2.75 6.49
C LEU A 40 -3.69 2.73 7.90
N PRO A 41 -3.68 1.58 8.59
CA PRO A 41 -2.95 1.41 9.82
C PRO A 41 -1.47 1.76 9.66
N ARG A 42 -0.88 2.35 10.69
CA ARG A 42 0.53 2.77 10.69
C ARG A 42 1.48 1.64 10.30
N GLU A 43 1.26 0.44 10.81
CA GLU A 43 2.05 -0.77 10.49
C GLU A 43 2.06 -1.10 8.98
N VAL A 44 0.96 -0.84 8.28
CA VAL A 44 0.86 -1.03 6.83
C VAL A 44 1.65 0.05 6.11
N LEU A 45 1.51 1.31 6.54
CA LEU A 45 2.24 2.44 5.98
C LEU A 45 3.76 2.26 6.13
N GLU A 46 4.23 1.79 7.27
CA GLU A 46 5.66 1.52 7.51
C GLU A 46 6.20 0.44 6.55
N LYS A 47 5.40 -0.58 6.21
CA LYS A 47 5.78 -1.58 5.20
C LYS A 47 5.72 -1.04 3.78
N LEU A 48 4.77 -0.16 3.45
CA LEU A 48 4.70 0.48 2.14
C LEU A 48 5.86 1.48 1.93
N ALA A 49 6.32 2.13 3.00
CA ALA A 49 7.40 3.12 2.98
C ALA A 49 8.77 2.56 2.58
N VAL A 50 9.00 1.25 2.76
CA VAL A 50 10.24 0.56 2.36
C VAL A 50 10.22 0.09 0.91
N LEU A 51 9.05 0.08 0.25
CA LEU A 51 8.96 -0.23 -1.16
C LEU A 51 9.51 0.92 -2.00
N GLU A 52 10.20 0.61 -3.10
CA GLU A 52 10.61 1.64 -4.05
C GLU A 52 9.38 2.32 -4.66
N ARG A 53 8.44 1.49 -5.14
CA ARG A 53 7.17 1.91 -5.73
C ARG A 53 6.13 0.80 -5.63
N PHE A 54 4.87 1.19 -5.66
CA PHE A 54 3.71 0.29 -5.71
C PHE A 54 2.55 1.00 -6.42
N ALA A 55 1.53 0.22 -6.79
CA ALA A 55 0.31 0.74 -7.38
C ALA A 55 -0.92 0.31 -6.56
N VAL A 56 -1.97 1.10 -6.64
CA VAL A 56 -3.29 0.80 -6.08
C VAL A 56 -4.30 0.83 -7.19
N GLU A 57 -5.05 -0.26 -7.36
CA GLU A 57 -6.15 -0.36 -8.32
C GLU A 57 -7.44 0.16 -7.67
N ALA A 58 -8.05 1.19 -8.26
CA ALA A 58 -9.23 1.88 -7.72
C ALA A 58 -10.56 1.44 -8.35
N GLY A 59 -10.59 0.29 -9.02
CA GLY A 59 -11.72 -0.16 -9.83
C GLY A 59 -11.62 0.32 -11.29
N ASP A 60 -12.40 -0.31 -12.18
CA ASP A 60 -12.49 0.00 -13.62
C ASP A 60 -11.13 0.07 -14.35
N GLY A 61 -10.12 -0.64 -13.84
CA GLY A 61 -8.77 -0.67 -14.42
C GLY A 61 -7.92 0.58 -14.16
N TYR A 62 -8.34 1.49 -13.27
CA TYR A 62 -7.54 2.67 -12.90
C TYR A 62 -6.50 2.33 -11.85
N TYR A 63 -5.27 2.81 -12.05
CA TYR A 63 -4.13 2.61 -11.15
C TYR A 63 -3.56 3.94 -10.66
N PHE A 64 -3.41 4.06 -9.34
CA PHE A 64 -2.64 5.13 -8.70
C PHE A 64 -1.26 4.61 -8.33
N TYR A 65 -0.21 5.29 -8.79
CA TYR A 65 1.17 4.92 -8.53
C TYR A 65 1.74 5.75 -7.39
N PHE A 66 2.40 5.08 -6.46
CA PHE A 66 3.00 5.69 -5.28
C PHE A 66 4.46 5.26 -5.15
N ARG A 67 5.29 6.15 -4.62
CA ARG A 67 6.64 5.82 -4.16
C ARG A 67 6.62 5.59 -2.66
N GLY A 68 7.52 4.75 -2.15
CA GLY A 68 7.67 4.61 -0.69
C GLY A 68 8.05 5.92 -0.02
N GLU A 69 8.72 6.83 -0.73
CA GLU A 69 9.02 8.19 -0.25
C GLU A 69 7.75 8.99 0.07
N ASP A 70 6.69 8.87 -0.74
CA ASP A 70 5.43 9.57 -0.50
C ASP A 70 4.78 9.11 0.81
N VAL A 71 4.89 7.80 1.10
CA VAL A 71 4.40 7.20 2.34
C VAL A 71 5.23 7.62 3.55
N ARG A 72 6.57 7.72 3.40
CA ARG A 72 7.44 8.24 4.47
C ARG A 72 7.07 9.67 4.86
N ARG A 73 6.87 10.55 3.88
CA ARG A 73 6.42 11.93 4.12
C ARG A 73 5.06 11.98 4.82
N LEU A 74 4.15 11.05 4.50
CA LEU A 74 2.87 10.94 5.18
C LEU A 74 3.04 10.52 6.65
N LEU A 75 3.87 9.52 6.93
CA LEU A 75 4.17 9.07 8.30
C LEU A 75 4.81 10.18 9.14
N GLU A 76 5.75 10.95 8.57
CA GLU A 76 6.37 12.10 9.22
C GLU A 76 5.32 13.15 9.61
N LYS A 77 4.40 13.48 8.70
CA LYS A 77 3.30 14.41 8.98
C LYS A 77 2.37 13.91 10.08
N GLN A 78 2.04 12.62 10.11
CA GLN A 78 1.21 12.02 11.16
C GLN A 78 1.90 12.01 12.52
N ALA A 79 3.24 11.98 12.59
CA ALA A 79 3.98 12.02 13.85
C ALA A 79 4.06 13.43 14.47
N MET A 80 3.81 14.47 13.69
CA MET A 80 3.81 15.86 14.14
C MET A 80 2.42 16.40 14.51
N ALA A 81 1.37 15.64 14.20
CA ALA A 81 -0.03 15.96 14.49
C ALA A 81 -0.46 15.33 15.82
#